data_AF-A0A366F1B0-F1
#
_entry.id   AF-A0A366F1B0-F1
#
_cell.length_a   1.000
_cell.length_b   1.000
_cell.length_c   1.000
_cell.angle_alpha   90.00
_cell.angle_beta   90.00
_cell.angle_gamma   90.00
#
_symmetry.space_group_name_H-M   'P 1'
#
loop_
_entity.id
_entity.type
_entity.pdbx_description
1 polymer ?
#
loop_
_entity_poly.entity_id
_entity_poly.type
_entity_poly.pdbx_seq_one_letter_code
_entity_poly.pdbx_strand_id
1 'polypeptide(L)' 'MYTKWGNEGSISIRIHYYEVQLLGGVATIQDPDQLIHNIEWFSLQELKNLPLGFPEDHSIMEAYMSKKLNTLSF' A
#
# COMPACT_ATOMS: atom_id res chain seq x y z
N MET A 1 6.25 -2.55 -10.76
CA MET A 1 5.30 -3.59 -10.36
C MET A 1 5.99 -4.49 -9.34
N TYR A 2 5.47 -4.57 -8.12
CA TYR A 2 5.98 -5.47 -7.07
C TYR A 2 4.97 -6.61 -6.89
N THR A 3 5.47 -7.84 -6.76
CA THR A 3 4.62 -9.02 -6.50
C THR A 3 5.12 -9.73 -5.26
N LYS A 4 4.21 -10.03 -4.36
CA LYS A 4 4.46 -10.81 -3.15
C LYS A 4 3.68 -12.12 -3.22
N TRP A 5 4.30 -13.16 -2.70
CA TRP A 5 3.68 -14.47 -2.50
C TRP A 5 3.66 -14.76 -1.01
N GLY A 6 2.55 -15.31 -0.53
CA GLY A 6 2.38 -15.67 0.87
C GLY A 6 1.45 -16.86 1.01
N ASN A 7 1.40 -17.42 2.21
CA ASN A 7 0.42 -18.44 2.56
C ASN A 7 -0.25 -18.02 3.86
N GLU A 8 -1.58 -18.00 3.87
CA GLU A 8 -2.39 -17.78 5.07
C GLU A 8 -3.11 -19.09 5.39
N GLY A 9 -2.60 -19.84 6.36
CA GLY A 9 -3.04 -21.20 6.62
C GLY A 9 -2.79 -22.12 5.41
N SER A 10 -3.87 -22.70 4.86
CA SER A 10 -3.83 -23.56 3.66
C SER A 10 -4.03 -22.80 2.35
N ILE A 11 -4.22 -21.48 2.40
CA ILE A 11 -4.53 -20.65 1.24
C ILE A 11 -3.25 -20.00 0.73
N SER A 12 -2.91 -20.26 -0.52
CA SER A 12 -1.81 -19.56 -1.20
C SER A 12 -2.30 -18.24 -1.77
N ILE A 13 -1.61 -17.16 -1.42
CA ILE A 13 -1.98 -15.79 -1.76
C ILE A 13 -0.88 -15.16 -2.63
N ARG A 14 -1.31 -14.42 -3.65
CA ARG A 14 -0.44 -13.59 -4.48
C ARG A 14 -0.95 -12.16 -4.49
N ILE A 15 -0.10 -11.22 -4.12
CA ILE A 15 -0.41 -9.79 -4.04
C ILE A 15 0.36 -9.05 -5.13
N HIS A 16 -0.33 -8.21 -5.88
CA HIS A 16 0.26 -7.35 -6.91
C HIS A 16 0.07 -5.87 -6.53
N TYR A 17 1.18 -5.14 -6.48
CA TYR A 17 1.20 -3.71 -6.17
C TYR A 17 1.33 -2.88 -7.45
N TYR A 18 0.45 -1.88 -7.57
CA TYR A 18 0.39 -0.95 -8.68
C TYR A 18 0.62 0.48 -8.19
N GLU A 19 1.47 1.21 -8.91
CA GLU A 19 1.58 2.66 -8.75
C GLU A 19 0.53 3.32 -9.64
N VAL A 20 -0.17 4.30 -9.08
CA VAL A 20 -1.15 5.11 -9.79
C VAL A 20 -0.91 6.58 -9.50
N GLN A 21 -1.37 7.44 -10.40
CA GLN A 21 -1.38 8.88 -10.21
C GLN A 21 -2.83 9.33 -10.01
N LEU A 22 -3.08 10.10 -8.94
CA LEU A 22 -4.37 10.75 -8.77
C LEU A 22 -4.48 11.91 -9.76
N LEU A 23 -5.41 11.81 -10.70
CA LEU A 23 -5.66 12.86 -11.70
C LEU A 23 -6.73 13.87 -11.24
N GLY A 24 -7.58 13.48 -10.28
CA GLY A 24 -8.64 14.29 -9.71
C GLY A 24 -9.64 13.44 -8.90
N GLY A 25 -10.66 14.09 -8.33
CA GLY A 25 -11.69 13.44 -7.51
C GLY A 25 -11.44 13.54 -6.00
N VAL A 26 -12.36 12.97 -5.22
CA VAL A 26 -12.31 12.91 -3.75
C VAL A 26 -12.40 11.46 -3.32
N ALA A 27 -11.55 11.07 -2.35
CA ALA A 27 -11.60 9.74 -1.76
C ALA A 27 -12.99 9.49 -1.16
N THR A 28 -13.74 8.54 -1.71
CA THR A 28 -15.08 8.16 -1.27
C THR A 28 -15.14 6.64 -1.17
N ILE A 29 -15.57 6.12 -0.03
CA ILE A 29 -15.76 4.67 0.15
C ILE A 29 -16.99 4.27 -0.66
N GLN A 30 -16.79 3.48 -1.71
CA GLN A 30 -17.85 2.85 -2.50
C GLN A 30 -17.71 1.34 -2.39
N ASP A 31 -17.93 0.84 -1.18
CA ASP A 31 -17.56 -0.51 -0.79
C ASP A 31 -18.79 -1.35 -0.43
N PRO A 32 -19.36 -2.11 -1.40
CA PRO A 32 -20.58 -2.88 -1.18
C PRO A 32 -20.38 -4.10 -0.28
N ASP A 33 -19.16 -4.63 -0.19
CA ASP A 33 -18.82 -5.78 0.65
C ASP A 33 -18.40 -5.39 2.08
N GLN A 34 -18.19 -4.08 2.33
CA GLN A 34 -17.90 -3.49 3.64
C GLN A 34 -16.54 -3.91 4.25
N LEU A 35 -15.59 -4.35 3.43
CA LEU A 35 -14.23 -4.67 3.85
C LEU A 35 -13.34 -3.42 4.03
N ILE A 36 -13.68 -2.29 3.39
CA ILE A 36 -12.91 -1.04 3.45
C ILE A 36 -13.58 -0.06 4.41
N HIS A 37 -13.02 0.04 5.62
CA HIS A 37 -13.58 0.89 6.68
C HIS A 37 -13.12 2.35 6.62
N ASN A 38 -11.91 2.62 6.10
CA ASN A 38 -11.34 3.96 6.04
C ASN A 38 -10.42 4.14 4.82
N ILE A 39 -10.33 5.37 4.30
CA ILE A 39 -9.41 5.76 3.23
C ILE A 39 -8.71 7.05 3.62
N GLU A 40 -7.40 6.96 3.84
CA GLU A 40 -6.57 8.09 4.22
C GLU A 40 -5.23 8.06 3.48
N TRP A 41 -4.63 9.23 3.33
CA TRP A 41 -3.29 9.39 2.78
C TRP A 41 -2.29 9.54 3.92
N PHE A 42 -1.31 8.65 3.98
CA PHE A 42 -0.25 8.69 4.97
C PHE A 42 1.08 9.10 4.33
N SER A 43 1.85 9.90 5.06
CA SER A 43 3.25 10.18 4.73
C SER A 43 4.13 8.97 5.01
N LEU A 44 5.36 8.98 4.47
CA LEU A 44 6.34 7.92 4.74
C LEU A 44 6.70 7.79 6.24
N GLN A 45 6.67 8.88 7.00
CA GLN A 45 6.94 8.84 8.44
C GLN A 45 5.79 8.21 9.21
N GLU A 46 4.55 8.53 8.84
CA GLU A 46 3.35 7.93 9.44
C GLU A 46 3.20 6.46 9.09
N LEU A 47 3.58 6.08 7.86
CA LEU A 47 3.54 4.69 7.40
C LEU A 47 4.24 3.76 8.39
N LYS A 48 5.42 4.12 8.92
CA LYS A 48 6.16 3.29 9.90
C LYS A 48 5.38 2.91 11.15
N ASN A 49 4.42 3.75 11.52
CA ASN A 49 3.60 3.58 12.72
C ASN A 49 2.21 3.01 12.38
N LEU A 50 1.90 2.80 11.09
CA LEU A 50 0.61 2.30 10.66
C LEU A 50 0.50 0.80 11.00
N PRO A 51 -0.53 0.38 11.75
CA PRO A 51 -0.76 -1.03 12.04
C PRO A 51 -1.31 -1.74 10.80
N LEU A 52 -0.39 -2.15 9.91
CA LEU A 52 -0.74 -2.96 8.75
C LEU A 52 -1.17 -4.36 9.19
N GLY A 53 -2.18 -4.90 8.50
CA GLY A 53 -2.56 -6.32 8.67
C GLY A 53 -1.41 -7.28 8.34
N PHE A 54 -0.48 -6.86 7.49
CA PHE A 54 0.72 -7.59 7.09
C PHE A 54 1.97 -6.74 7.34
N PRO A 55 2.64 -6.89 8.49
CA PRO A 55 3.80 -6.08 8.86
C PRO A 55 4.96 -6.14 7.85
N GLU A 56 5.10 -7.26 7.14
CA GLU A 56 6.15 -7.45 6.13
C GLU A 56 6.00 -6.54 4.91
N ASP A 57 4.80 -6.00 4.67
CA ASP A 57 4.55 -5.08 3.55
C ASP A 57 5.16 -3.69 3.79
N HIS A 58 5.46 -3.33 5.05
CA HIS A 58 6.17 -2.09 5.39
C HIS A 58 7.47 -1.97 4.61
N SER A 59 8.28 -3.04 4.57
CA SER A 59 9.59 -3.01 3.89
C SER A 59 9.45 -2.80 2.38
N ILE A 60 8.38 -3.31 1.75
CA ILE A 60 8.13 -3.12 0.32
C ILE A 60 7.77 -1.65 0.05
N MET A 61 6.86 -1.09 0.86
CA MET A 61 6.43 0.29 0.73
C MET A 61 7.56 1.29 1.02
N GLU A 62 8.35 1.06 2.06
CA GLU A 62 9.52 1.88 2.40
C GLU A 62 10.56 1.89 1.28
N ALA A 63 10.89 0.71 0.73
CA ALA A 63 11.84 0.58 -0.38
C ALA A 63 11.34 1.34 -1.62
N TYR A 64 10.06 1.21 -1.93
CA TYR A 64 9.44 1.92 -3.05
C TYR A 64 9.45 3.44 -2.86
N MET A 65 9.04 3.93 -1.69
CA MET A 65 8.99 5.37 -1.38
C MET A 65 10.40 5.99 -1.36
N SER A 66 11.38 5.27 -0.81
CA SER A 66 12.79 5.71 -0.82
C SER A 66 13.34 5.83 -2.25
N LYS A 67 13.03 4.85 -3.12
CA LYS A 67 13.38 4.92 -4.54
C LYS A 67 12.72 6.12 -5.24
N LYS A 68 11.46 6.40 -4.92
CA LYS A 68 10.71 7.53 -5.49
C LYS A 68 11.31 8.88 -5.08
N LEU A 69 11.67 9.05 -3.81
CA LEU A 69 12.33 10.26 -3.30
C LEU A 69 13.66 10.52 -4.01
N ASN A 70 14.51 9.50 -4.15
CA ASN A 70 15.79 9.62 -4.87
C ASN A 70 15.63 9.97 -6.36
N THR A 71 14.47 9.64 -6.95
CA THR A 71 14.19 9.96 -8.36
C THR A 71 13.68 11.39 -8.53
N LEU A 72 13.19 12.02 -7.46
CA LEU A 72 12.65 13.39 -7.46
C LEU A 72 13.68 14.45 -7.02
N SER A 73 14.83 14.05 -6.48
CA SER A 73 15.89 14.93 -5.99
C SER A 73 16.91 15.33 -7.07
N PHE A 74 16.45 15.74 -8.26
CA PHE A 74 17.27 16.31 -9.33
C PHE A 74 17.01 17.81 -9.50
#